data_AF-A0A6P1A3L8-F1
#
_entry.id   AF-A0A6P1A3L8-F1
#
_cell.length_a   1.000
_cell.length_b   1.000
_cell.length_c   1.000
_cell.angle_alpha   90.00
_cell.angle_beta   90.00
_cell.angle_gamma   90.00
#
_symmetry.space_group_name_H-M   'P 1'
#
loop_
_entity.id
_entity.type
_entity.pdbx_description
1 polymer ?
#
loop_
_entity_poly.entity_id
_entity_poly.type
_entity_poly.pdbx_seq_one_letter_code
_entity_poly.pdbx_strand_id
1 'polypeptide(L)' 'MVGARRRGLPLDPVARFQLRNGACVERINWMGDTSDKGMAESHGLLVNYRYSGQDLADNHDALTLDGV' A
#
# COMPACT_ATOMS: atom_id res chain seq x y z
N MET A 1 -4.78 -5.81 -3.28
CA MET A 1 -4.21 -4.52 -2.85
C MET A 1 -3.84 -3.63 -4.04
N VAL A 2 -2.94 -4.03 -4.94
CA VAL A 2 -2.49 -3.16 -6.07
C VAL A 2 -3.36 -3.26 -7.32
N GLY A 3 -3.96 -4.43 -7.60
CA GLY A 3 -4.86 -4.62 -8.75
C GLY A 3 -6.32 -4.20 -8.52
N ALA A 4 -6.72 -4.00 -7.26
CA ALA A 4 -8.07 -3.57 -6.91
C ALA A 4 -8.09 -2.04 -6.82
N ARG A 5 -8.49 -1.38 -7.92
CA ARG A 5 -8.43 0.08 -8.07
C ARG A 5 -9.81 0.68 -8.32
N ARG A 6 -10.02 1.93 -7.91
CA ARG A 6 -11.16 2.77 -8.29
C ARG A 6 -10.63 4.14 -8.69
N ARG A 7 -10.94 4.56 -9.93
CA ARG A 7 -10.41 5.79 -10.54
C ARG A 7 -8.87 5.85 -10.48
N GLY A 8 -8.20 4.78 -10.92
CA GLY A 8 -6.73 4.70 -10.94
C GLY A 8 -6.05 4.43 -9.58
N LEU A 9 -6.74 4.65 -8.47
CA LEU A 9 -6.16 4.59 -7.12
C LEU A 9 -6.43 3.26 -6.40
N PRO A 10 -5.51 2.78 -5.52
CA PRO A 10 -5.76 1.64 -4.65
C PRO A 10 -7.05 1.81 -3.84
N LEU A 11 -7.84 0.73 -3.73
CA LEU A 11 -9.07 0.74 -2.93
C LEU A 11 -8.80 0.85 -1.43
N ASP A 12 -7.76 0.17 -0.96
CA ASP A 12 -7.36 0.20 0.44
C ASP A 12 -6.82 1.60 0.81
N PRO A 13 -7.41 2.28 1.82
CA PRO A 13 -7.01 3.64 2.18
C PRO A 13 -5.58 3.72 2.71
N VAL A 14 -5.09 2.68 3.39
CA VAL A 14 -3.71 2.63 3.89
C VAL A 14 -2.71 2.49 2.74
N ALA A 15 -2.97 1.59 1.79
CA ALA A 15 -2.18 1.44 0.57
C ALA A 15 -2.16 2.74 -0.24
N ARG A 16 -3.33 3.38 -0.40
CA ARG A 16 -3.42 4.66 -1.11
C ARG A 16 -2.55 5.72 -0.43
N PHE A 17 -2.60 5.82 0.89
CA PHE A 17 -1.78 6.78 1.63
C PHE A 17 -0.28 6.51 1.45
N GLN A 18 0.16 5.27 1.67
CA GLN A 18 1.58 4.91 1.60
C GLN A 18 2.15 5.08 0.19
N LEU A 19 1.44 4.56 -0.82
CA LEU A 19 1.86 4.69 -2.21
C LEU A 19 1.87 6.16 -2.67
N ARG A 20 0.87 6.97 -2.24
CA ARG A 20 0.86 8.40 -2.57
C ARG A 20 2.02 9.16 -1.95
N ASN A 21 2.56 8.69 -0.82
CA ASN A 21 3.75 9.29 -0.22
C ASN A 21 5.06 8.74 -0.82
N GLY A 22 4.99 7.97 -1.91
CA GLY A 22 6.17 7.43 -2.59
C GLY A 22 6.74 6.15 -1.98
N ALA A 23 6.00 5.49 -1.07
CA ALA A 23 6.39 4.17 -0.60
C ALA A 23 6.12 3.10 -1.67
N CYS A 24 6.88 2.01 -1.65
CA CYS A 24 6.54 0.79 -2.38
C CYS A 24 6.07 -0.31 -1.42
N VAL A 25 5.25 -1.22 -1.93
CA VAL A 25 4.98 -2.49 -1.25
C VAL A 25 6.26 -3.31 -1.26
N GLU A 26 6.81 -3.60 -0.08
CA GLU A 26 8.02 -4.42 0.05
C GLU A 26 7.67 -5.88 0.31
N ARG A 27 6.74 -6.12 1.24
CA ARG A 27 6.43 -7.47 1.72
C ARG A 27 4.98 -7.59 2.16
N ILE A 28 4.38 -8.72 1.86
CA ILE A 28 3.10 -9.16 2.42
C ILE A 28 3.38 -10.23 3.46
N ASN A 29 2.85 -10.05 4.67
CA ASN A 29 3.01 -10.97 5.79
C ASN A 29 1.67 -11.65 6.07
N TRP A 30 1.65 -12.97 5.90
CA TRP A 30 0.56 -13.81 6.38
C TRP A 30 0.65 -14.00 7.89
N MET A 31 -0.49 -13.91 8.59
CA MET A 31 -0.55 -13.85 10.06
C MET A 31 0.40 -12.79 10.65
N GLY A 32 0.52 -11.65 9.98
CA GLY A 32 1.35 -10.53 10.43
C GLY A 32 0.71 -9.73 11.57
N ASP A 33 -0.61 -9.78 11.70
CA ASP A 33 -1.35 -9.24 12.85
C ASP A 33 -2.47 -10.22 13.26
N THR A 34 -2.23 -11.01 14.30
CA THR A 34 -3.17 -12.02 14.81
C THR A 34 -4.08 -11.49 15.92
N SER A 35 -4.09 -10.18 16.17
CA SER A 35 -5.07 -9.58 17.06
C SER A 35 -6.49 -9.73 16.52
N ASP A 36 -7.49 -9.66 17.40
CA ASP A 36 -8.91 -9.73 17.00
C ASP A 36 -9.25 -8.69 15.92
N LYS A 37 -8.64 -7.51 16.00
CA LYS A 37 -8.77 -6.43 15.01
C LYS A 37 -8.15 -6.84 13.66
N GLY A 38 -6.90 -7.29 13.65
CA GLY A 38 -6.22 -7.70 12.42
C GLY A 38 -6.93 -8.85 11.71
N MET A 39 -7.49 -9.79 12.48
CA MET A 39 -8.31 -10.88 11.95
C MET A 39 -9.64 -10.39 11.38
N ALA A 40 -10.28 -9.40 11.99
CA ALA A 40 -11.54 -8.81 11.52
C ALA A 40 -11.38 -7.91 10.29
N GLU A 41 -10.29 -7.13 10.21
CA GLU A 41 -10.08 -6.14 9.15
C GLU A 41 -9.42 -6.72 7.90
N SER A 42 -8.49 -7.68 8.06
CA SER A 42 -7.68 -8.21 6.94
C SER A 42 -7.40 -9.71 7.00
N HIS A 43 -8.08 -10.45 7.89
CA HIS A 43 -7.80 -11.88 8.13
C HIS A 43 -6.33 -12.14 8.50
N GLY A 44 -5.73 -11.20 9.24
CA GLY A 44 -4.36 -11.28 9.74
C GLY A 44 -3.27 -10.99 8.71
N LEU A 45 -3.64 -10.48 7.53
CA LEU A 45 -2.68 -9.98 6.56
C LEU A 45 -2.13 -8.62 7.00
N LEU A 46 -0.81 -8.47 6.95
CA LEU A 46 -0.11 -7.20 7.16
C LEU A 46 0.83 -6.93 6.00
N VAL A 47 1.08 -5.65 5.68
CA VAL A 47 1.98 -5.25 4.60
C VAL A 47 3.05 -4.30 5.12
N ASN A 48 4.31 -4.56 4.77
CA ASN A 48 5.39 -3.62 4.99
C ASN A 48 5.56 -2.73 3.75
N TYR A 49 5.57 -1.42 4.00
CA TYR A 49 5.86 -0.40 3.00
C TYR A 49 7.27 0.11 3.23
N ARG A 50 8.05 0.20 2.16
CA ARG A 50 9.42 0.73 2.21
C ARG A 50 9.49 2.08 1.52
N TYR A 51 10.15 3.01 2.19
CA TYR A 51 10.57 4.29 1.63
C TYR A 51 12.05 4.16 1.28
N SER A 52 12.38 4.31 0.00
CA SER A 52 13.76 4.34 -0.50
C SER A 52 14.08 5.76 -0.93
N GLY A 53 15.19 6.33 -0.46
CA GLY A 53 15.58 7.71 -0.77
C GLY A 53 15.91 7.94 -2.25
N GLN A 54 16.20 6.89 -3.01
CA GLN A 54 16.45 6.97 -4.46
C GLN A 54 15.15 6.95 -5.27
N ASP A 55 14.07 6.39 -4.74
CA ASP A 55 12.85 6.11 -5.51
C ASP A 55 11.65 6.97 -5.04
N LEU A 56 11.84 7.86 -4.06
CA LEU A 56 10.75 8.57 -3.41
C LEU A 56 9.99 9.49 -4.37
N ALA A 57 10.72 10.26 -5.20
CA ALA A 57 10.12 11.15 -6.20
C ALA A 57 9.49 10.34 -7.35
N ASP A 58 10.22 9.35 -7.88
CA ASP A 58 9.75 8.53 -9.00
C ASP A 58 8.49 7.71 -8.65
N ASN A 59 8.40 7.17 -7.44
CA ASN A 59 7.21 6.45 -6.97
C ASN A 59 6.04 7.38 -6.65
N HIS A 60 6.31 8.56 -6.11
CA HIS A 60 5.30 9.59 -5.88
C HIS A 60 4.67 10.05 -7.20
N ASP A 61 5.51 10.26 -8.22
CA ASP A 61 5.09 10.70 -9.54
C ASP A 61 4.36 9.58 -10.29
N ALA A 62 4.81 8.32 -10.20
CA ALA A 62 4.16 7.18 -10.85
C ALA A 62 2.71 6.97 -10.40
N LEU A 63 2.40 7.14 -9.11
CA LEU A 63 1.01 7.03 -8.64
C LEU A 63 0.18 8.28 -8.99
N THR A 64 0.82 9.44 -9.11
CA THR A 64 0.15 10.70 -9.47
C THR A 64 -0.17 10.75 -10.97
N LEU A 65 0.69 10.19 -11.82
CA LEU A 65 0.50 10.05 -13.27
C LEU A 65 -0.51 8.97 -13.65
N ASP A 66 -0.59 7.86 -12.89
CA ASP A 66 -1.62 6.81 -13.06
C ASP A 66 -3.07 7.30 -12.71
N GLY A 67 -3.21 8.53 -12.22
CA GLY A 67 -4.45 9.11 -11.70
C GLY A 67 -5.02 10.28 -12.51
N VAL A 68 -4.46 10.62 -13.68
CA VAL A 68 -5.01 11.60 -14.63
C VAL A 68 -5.53 10.89 -15.88
#